data_AF-A0A7Z2K7A1-F1
#
_entry.id   AF-A0A7Z2K7A1-F1
#
_cell.length_a   1.000
_cell.length_b   1.000
_cell.length_c   1.000
_cell.angle_alpha   90.00
_cell.angle_beta   90.00
_cell.angle_gamma   90.00
#
_symmetry.space_group_name_H-M   'P 1'
#
loop_
_entity.id
_entity.type
_entity.pdbx_description
1 polymer ?
#
loop_
_entity_poly.entity_id
_entity_poly.type
_entity_poly.pdbx_seq_one_letter_code
_entity_poly.pdbx_strand_id
1 'polypeptide(L)'
;MKEIKKSENKFFVGENPDAPLAEIHWVHTGSKQMIVDHTYVSEELRGEGIGEALVERVVSYAREEGKKIIPLCPFTKSRINQHEEYQDVLAENQ
;
A
#
# COMPACT_ATOMS: atom_id res chain seq x y z
N MET A 1 15.51 -0.34 11.37
CA MET A 1 14.26 -0.24 10.58
C MET A 1 14.21 -1.43 9.64
N LYS A 2 13.08 -2.14 9.57
CA LYS A 2 12.94 -3.28 8.65
C LYS A 2 12.85 -2.76 7.22
N GLU A 3 13.52 -3.42 6.28
CA GLU A 3 13.57 -2.99 4.88
C GLU A 3 12.28 -3.37 4.14
N ILE A 4 11.69 -2.40 3.43
CA ILE A 4 10.56 -2.64 2.53
C ILE A 4 11.11 -3.03 1.16
N LYS A 5 10.79 -4.25 0.72
CA LYS A 5 11.19 -4.81 -0.57
C LYS A 5 10.03 -4.69 -1.56
N LYS A 6 10.34 -4.52 -2.85
CA LYS A 6 9.37 -4.50 -3.94
C LYS A 6 9.37 -5.85 -4.68
N SER A 7 8.19 -6.36 -4.96
CA SER A 7 7.93 -7.40 -5.97
C SER A 7 6.97 -6.83 -7.03
N GLU A 8 6.59 -7.64 -8.04
CA GLU A 8 5.83 -7.19 -9.21
C GLU A 8 4.63 -6.29 -8.86
N ASN A 9 3.78 -6.77 -7.95
CA ASN A 9 2.53 -6.13 -7.55
C ASN A 9 2.37 -6.00 -6.02
N LYS A 10 3.49 -6.07 -5.29
CA LYS A 10 3.46 -5.92 -3.83
C LYS A 10 4.71 -5.30 -3.25
N PHE A 11 4.54 -4.58 -2.14
CA PHE A 11 5.63 -4.25 -1.23
C PHE A 11 5.52 -5.13 0.01
N PHE A 12 6.64 -5.62 0.51
CA PHE A 12 6.64 -6.51 1.65
C PHE A 12 7.85 -6.29 2.57
N VAL A 13 7.68 -6.68 3.83
CA VAL A 13 8.70 -6.71 4.87
C VAL A 13 8.83 -8.13 5.37
N GLY A 14 10.05 -8.66 5.37
CA GLY A 14 10.35 -10.01 5.82
C GLY A 14 11.52 -10.64 5.08
N GLU A 15 11.93 -11.81 5.57
CA GLU A 15 12.96 -12.62 4.92
C GLU A 15 12.38 -13.42 3.76
N ASN A 16 11.16 -13.95 3.90
CA ASN A 16 10.48 -14.75 2.91
C ASN A 16 9.39 -13.95 2.16
N PRO A 17 9.44 -13.81 0.83
CA PRO A 17 8.39 -13.16 0.04
C PRO A 17 7.06 -13.93 0.02
N ASP A 18 7.07 -15.25 0.24
CA ASP A 18 5.86 -16.09 0.28
C ASP A 18 5.18 -16.09 1.66
N ALA A 19 5.92 -15.68 2.69
CA ALA A 19 5.42 -15.54 4.06
C ALA A 19 5.97 -14.26 4.70
N PRO A 20 5.57 -13.07 4.18
CA PRO A 20 6.08 -11.82 4.70
C PRO A 20 5.47 -11.48 6.06
N LEU A 21 6.23 -10.77 6.89
CA LEU A 21 5.74 -10.23 8.14
C LEU A 21 4.76 -9.07 7.91
N ALA A 22 4.91 -8.31 6.82
CA ALA A 22 3.90 -7.37 6.37
C ALA A 22 3.94 -7.24 4.86
N GLU A 23 2.79 -6.98 4.24
CA GLU A 23 2.71 -6.71 2.82
C GLU A 23 1.55 -5.79 2.46
N ILE A 24 1.70 -5.11 1.33
CA ILE A 24 0.64 -4.39 0.63
C ILE A 24 0.68 -4.81 -0.82
N HIS A 25 -0.45 -5.26 -1.34
CA HIS A 25 -0.61 -5.73 -2.71
C HIS A 25 -1.55 -4.80 -3.47
N TRP A 26 -1.28 -4.65 -4.76
CA TRP A 26 -2.15 -3.91 -5.67
C TRP A 26 -2.32 -4.64 -6.99
N VAL A 27 -3.40 -4.35 -7.70
CA VAL A 27 -3.58 -4.76 -9.09
C VAL A 27 -3.76 -3.53 -9.97
N HIS A 28 -3.18 -3.54 -11.17
CA HIS A 28 -3.41 -2.47 -12.14
C HIS A 28 -4.80 -2.61 -12.76
N THR A 29 -5.52 -1.49 -12.86
CA THR A 29 -6.80 -1.42 -13.57
C THR A 29 -6.77 -0.28 -14.57
N GLY A 30 -6.97 -0.61 -15.85
CA GLY A 30 -6.73 0.33 -16.94
C GLY A 30 -5.29 0.87 -16.99
N SER A 31 -5.11 2.03 -17.62
CA SER A 31 -3.79 2.65 -17.79
C SER A 31 -3.42 3.65 -16.69
N LYS A 32 -4.39 4.12 -15.90
CA LYS A 32 -4.22 5.23 -14.95
C LYS A 32 -4.59 4.90 -13.51
N GLN A 33 -4.95 3.65 -13.21
CA GLN A 33 -5.44 3.28 -11.88
C GLN A 33 -4.78 2.00 -11.36
N MET A 34 -4.73 1.89 -10.04
CA MET A 34 -4.34 0.70 -9.32
C MET A 34 -5.28 0.49 -8.15
N ILE A 35 -5.65 -0.75 -7.89
CA ILE A 35 -6.53 -1.16 -6.81
C ILE A 35 -5.65 -1.74 -5.71
N VAL A 36 -5.69 -1.18 -4.51
CA VAL A 36 -5.04 -1.78 -3.34
C VAL A 36 -6.07 -2.67 -2.66
N ASP A 37 -5.99 -3.98 -2.93
CA ASP A 37 -6.95 -4.98 -2.48
C ASP A 37 -6.55 -5.65 -1.16
N HIS A 38 -5.25 -5.77 -0.89
CA HIS A 38 -4.76 -6.49 0.28
C HIS A 38 -3.66 -5.72 1.02
N THR A 39 -3.74 -5.72 2.34
CA THR A 39 -2.72 -5.17 3.22
C THR A 39 -2.73 -5.98 4.51
N TYR A 40 -1.57 -6.50 4.87
CA TYR A 40 -1.38 -7.36 6.03
C TYR A 40 -0.16 -6.91 6.82
N VAL A 41 -0.26 -6.96 8.14
CA VAL A 41 0.84 -6.67 9.07
C VAL A 41 0.73 -7.69 10.20
N SER A 42 1.77 -8.49 10.39
CA SER A 42 1.91 -9.44 11.48
C SER A 42 1.82 -8.71 12.82
N GLU A 43 1.25 -9.37 13.82
CA GLU A 43 1.16 -8.82 15.17
C GLU A 43 2.54 -8.53 15.78
N GLU A 44 3.58 -9.24 15.32
CA GLU A 44 4.98 -9.01 15.71
C GLU A 44 5.49 -7.62 15.29
N LEU A 45 4.85 -6.99 14.30
CA LEU A 45 5.17 -5.66 13.81
C LEU A 45 4.21 -4.59 14.31
N ARG A 46 3.26 -4.96 15.18
CA ARG A 46 2.24 -4.05 15.66
C ARG A 46 2.88 -2.96 16.52
N GLY A 47 2.54 -1.71 16.25
CA GLY A 47 3.11 -0.55 16.94
C GLY A 47 4.46 -0.09 16.39
N GLU A 48 5.05 -0.79 15.39
CA GLU A 48 6.29 -0.37 14.74
C GLU A 48 6.07 0.59 13.54
N GLY A 49 4.81 0.96 13.24
CA GLY A 49 4.48 1.86 12.13
C GLY A 49 4.62 1.24 10.72
N ILE A 50 4.87 -0.06 10.60
CA ILE A 50 5.14 -0.72 9.31
C ILE A 50 3.97 -0.62 8.33
N GLY A 51 2.72 -0.75 8.82
CA GLY A 51 1.55 -0.63 7.95
C GLY A 51 1.42 0.76 7.32
N GLU A 52 1.79 1.81 8.06
CA GLU A 52 1.78 3.18 7.54
C GLU A 52 2.88 3.38 6.50
N ALA A 53 4.09 2.90 6.78
CA ALA A 53 5.20 2.94 5.83
C ALA A 53 4.90 2.19 4.51
N LEU A 54 4.17 1.08 4.57
CA LEU A 54 3.72 0.36 3.37
C LEU A 54 2.72 1.18 2.55
N VAL A 55 1.75 1.83 3.21
CA VAL A 55 0.79 2.71 2.53
C VAL A 55 1.49 3.90 1.90
N GLU A 56 2.37 4.58 2.64
CA GLU A 56 3.18 5.68 2.12
C GLU A 56 4.01 5.27 0.89
N ARG A 57 4.58 4.06 0.92
CA ARG A 57 5.35 3.50 -0.19
C ARG A 57 4.48 3.26 -1.42
N VAL A 58 3.27 2.75 -1.26
CA VAL A 58 2.34 2.51 -2.38
C VAL A 58 1.79 3.83 -2.93
N VAL A 59 1.54 4.82 -2.07
CA VAL A 59 1.13 6.18 -2.46
C VAL A 59 2.22 6.85 -3.29
N SER A 60 3.47 6.80 -2.82
CA SER A 60 4.61 7.35 -3.54
C SER A 60 4.77 6.68 -4.90
N TYR A 61 4.68 5.35 -4.94
CA TYR A 61 4.73 4.60 -6.19
C TYR A 61 3.62 4.98 -7.17
N ALA A 62 2.39 5.15 -6.69
CA ALA A 62 1.28 5.61 -7.53
C ALA A 62 1.55 7.02 -8.09
N ARG A 63 2.10 7.92 -7.27
CA ARG A 63 2.46 9.28 -7.67
C ARG A 63 3.58 9.30 -8.72
N GLU A 64 4.62 8.49 -8.54
CA GLU A 64 5.73 8.32 -9.49
C GLU A 64 5.24 7.77 -10.84
N GLU A 65 4.30 6.83 -10.81
CA GLU A 65 3.71 6.21 -12.00
C GLU A 65 2.59 7.05 -12.65
N GLY A 66 2.19 8.16 -12.04
CA GLY A 66 1.05 8.97 -12.47
C GLY A 66 -0.29 8.22 -12.41
N LYS A 67 -0.41 7.24 -11.50
CA LYS A 67 -1.60 6.39 -11.30
C LYS A 67 -2.39 6.85 -10.07
N LYS A 68 -3.69 6.59 -10.10
CA LYS A 68 -4.60 6.78 -8.97
C LYS A 68 -4.85 5.47 -8.22
N ILE A 69 -5.03 5.54 -6.91
CA ILE A 69 -5.28 4.41 -6.01
C ILE A 69 -6.77 4.28 -5.75
N ILE A 70 -7.30 3.07 -5.90
CA ILE A 70 -8.61 2.64 -5.43
C ILE A 70 -8.39 1.75 -4.20
N PRO A 71 -8.59 2.26 -2.97
CA PRO A 71 -8.30 1.50 -1.76
C PRO A 71 -9.48 0.61 -1.35
N LEU A 72 -9.47 -0.65 -1.79
CA LEU A 72 -10.49 -1.64 -1.40
C LEU A 72 -10.18 -2.27 -0.04
N CYS A 73 -8.90 -2.43 0.31
CA CYS A 73 -8.51 -2.88 1.63
C CYS A 73 -8.96 -1.84 2.69
N PRO A 74 -9.72 -2.24 3.74
CA PRO A 74 -10.21 -1.30 4.75
C PRO A 74 -9.07 -0.62 5.52
N PHE A 75 -7.96 -1.32 5.73
CA PHE A 75 -6.78 -0.74 6.38
C PHE A 75 -6.20 0.43 5.56
N THR A 76 -5.91 0.18 4.28
CA THR A 76 -5.37 1.21 3.38
C THR A 76 -6.35 2.36 3.18
N LYS A 77 -7.65 2.06 3.03
CA LYS A 77 -8.69 3.09 2.96
C LYS A 77 -8.71 3.97 4.21
N SER A 78 -8.65 3.37 5.40
CA SER A 78 -8.60 4.13 6.64
C SER A 78 -7.38 5.02 6.72
N ARG A 79 -6.20 4.55 6.27
CA ARG A 79 -4.97 5.34 6.27
C ARG A 79 -5.02 6.48 5.26
N ILE A 80 -5.47 6.24 4.03
CA ILE A 80 -5.64 7.32 3.04
C ILE A 80 -6.61 8.39 3.54
N ASN A 81 -7.71 8.00 4.17
CA ASN A 81 -8.69 8.95 4.71
C ASN A 81 -8.16 9.78 5.90
N GLN A 82 -7.18 9.26 6.64
CA GLN A 82 -6.57 9.97 7.77
C GLN A 82 -5.50 10.97 7.34
N HIS A 83 -4.99 10.85 6.11
CA HIS A 83 -3.88 11.64 5.59
C HIS A 83 -4.35 12.43 4.38
N GLU A 84 -4.62 13.74 4.58
CA GLU A 84 -5.07 14.64 3.50
C GLU A 84 -4.04 14.74 2.36
N GLU A 85 -2.77 14.56 2.67
CA GLU A 85 -1.66 14.52 1.71
C GLU A 85 -1.69 13.32 0.75
N TYR A 86 -2.50 12.29 1.00
CA TYR A 86 -2.66 11.13 0.11
C TYR A 86 -3.87 11.28 -0.83
N GLN A 87 -4.66 12.36 -0.69
CA GLN A 87 -5.86 12.58 -1.50
C GLN A 87 -5.53 12.88 -2.96
N ASP A 88 -4.32 13.37 -3.25
CA ASP A 88 -3.86 13.64 -4.63
C ASP A 88 -3.71 12.37 -5.47
N VAL A 89 -3.45 11.22 -4.85
CA VAL A 89 -3.39 9.92 -5.54
C VAL A 89 -4.69 9.13 -5.41
N LEU A 90 -5.67 9.59 -4.64
CA LEU A 90 -6.94 8.90 -4.52
C LEU A 90 -7.71 8.96 -5.85
N ALA A 91 -8.20 7.82 -6.31
CA ALA A 91 -9.18 7.78 -7.38
C ALA A 91 -10.50 8.34 -6.83
N GLU A 92 -10.97 9.44 -7.41
CA GLU A 92 -12.33 9.92 -7.17
C GLU A 92 -13.30 8.83 -7.66
N ASN A 93 -13.97 8.16 -6.73
CA ASN A 93 -15.04 7.24 -7.09
C ASN A 93 -16.15 8.04 -7.77
N GLN A 94 -16.51 7.63 -9.00
CA GLN A 94 -17.80 7.92 -9.60
C GLN A 94 -18.93 7.21 -8.84
#